data_AF-A0A2U9ITP8-F1
#
_entry.id   AF-A0A2U9ITP8-F1
#
_cell.length_a   1.000
_cell.length_b   1.000
_cell.length_c   1.000
_cell.angle_alpha   90.00
_cell.angle_beta   90.00
_cell.angle_gamma   90.00
#
_symmetry.space_group_name_H-M   'P 1'
#
loop_
_entity.id
_entity.type
_entity.pdbx_description
1 polymer ?
#
loop_
_entity_poly.entity_id
_entity_poly.type
_entity_poly.pdbx_seq_one_letter_code
_entity_poly.pdbx_strand_id
1 'polypeptide(L)'
;MRSFIIRLSDEEYKRLEDEARNNGFVLLSDYIKFKLLGNTSITSLQQGSKDLNESMDSITNELLSVKKKLGELSERVETIESALINRQTIQPSGTEPKREKKEEKRPVQEQRRSAMDYLREQGVMYESKMSNLKNPDALFDKLESQGAKIIWTAEERIAMDPTFYNNFIAKLAQIHTPDETEAQKHLSRQEHELFQRLRKTGSIYFDNQDKYWKLTS
;
A
#
# COMPACT_ATOMS: atom_id res chain seq x y z
N MET A 1 28.47 10.34 15.30
CA MET A 1 29.07 9.53 14.23
C MET A 1 30.17 8.66 14.82
N ARG A 2 30.24 7.37 14.49
CA ARG A 2 31.35 6.49 14.90
C ARG A 2 32.33 6.39 13.73
N SER A 3 33.59 6.75 13.94
CA SER A 3 34.66 6.63 12.94
C SER A 3 35.59 5.47 13.33
N PHE A 4 35.95 4.65 12.34
CA PHE A 4 36.94 3.58 12.49
C PHE A 4 38.17 3.95 11.67
N ILE A 5 39.35 3.82 12.28
CA ILE A 5 40.64 4.10 11.63
C ILE A 5 41.40 2.77 11.57
N ILE A 6 41.68 2.31 10.36
CA ILE A 6 42.45 1.08 10.09
C ILE A 6 43.80 1.49 9.53
N ARG A 7 44.89 0.96 10.10
CA ARG A 7 46.24 1.15 9.59
C ARG A 7 46.63 -0.06 8.76
N LEU A 8 47.04 0.18 7.52
CA LEU A 8 47.46 -0.84 6.57
C LEU A 8 48.87 -0.47 6.08
N SER A 9 49.66 -1.48 5.72
CA SER A 9 50.90 -1.24 4.98
C SER A 9 50.60 -0.82 3.54
N ASP A 10 51.57 -0.18 2.88
CA ASP A 10 51.41 0.30 1.50
C ASP A 10 51.10 -0.86 0.52
N GLU A 11 51.65 -2.04 0.78
CA GLU A 11 51.38 -3.24 -0.03
C GLU A 11 49.95 -3.77 0.16
N GLU A 12 49.44 -3.78 1.40
CA GLU A 12 48.09 -4.23 1.71
C GLU A 12 47.03 -3.26 1.18
N TYR A 13 47.30 -1.96 1.28
CA TYR A 13 46.42 -0.93 0.74
C TYR A 13 46.25 -1.10 -0.77
N LYS A 14 47.36 -1.26 -1.49
CA LYS A 14 47.36 -1.42 -2.96
C LYS A 14 46.63 -2.67 -3.40
N ARG A 15 46.82 -3.80 -2.71
CA ARG A 15 46.09 -5.05 -2.99
C ARG A 15 44.59 -4.88 -2.82
N LEU A 16 44.16 -4.19 -1.75
CA LEU A 16 42.74 -3.96 -1.50
C LEU A 16 42.12 -2.98 -2.52
N GLU A 17 42.89 -2.01 -3.00
CA GLU A 17 42.46 -1.09 -4.05
C GLU A 17 42.25 -1.81 -5.39
N ASP A 18 43.18 -2.68 -5.78
CA ASP A 18 43.07 -3.48 -6.99
C ASP A 18 41.90 -4.48 -6.89
N GLU A 19 41.70 -5.09 -5.72
CA GLU A 19 40.57 -5.97 -5.45
C GLU A 19 39.24 -5.21 -5.51
N ALA A 20 39.17 -3.99 -4.93
CA ALA A 20 37.99 -3.14 -5.00
C ALA A 20 37.63 -2.78 -6.45
N ARG A 21 38.62 -2.39 -7.25
CA ARG A 21 38.42 -2.00 -8.65
C ARG A 21 38.00 -3.19 -9.52
N ASN A 22 38.57 -4.36 -9.29
CA ASN A 22 38.16 -5.61 -9.95
C ASN A 22 36.72 -6.03 -9.60
N ASN A 23 36.27 -5.71 -8.38
CA ASN A 23 34.90 -5.94 -7.94
C ASN A 23 33.93 -4.78 -8.31
N GLY A 24 34.39 -3.79 -9.08
CA GLY A 24 33.56 -2.69 -9.58
C GLY A 24 33.32 -1.55 -8.59
N PHE A 25 34.06 -1.49 -7.47
CA PHE A 25 33.96 -0.40 -6.50
C PHE A 25 34.85 0.77 -6.90
N VAL A 26 34.28 1.98 -6.85
CA VAL A 26 35.00 3.24 -7.11
C VAL A 26 35.73 3.74 -5.88
N LEU A 27 35.17 3.50 -4.69
CA LEU A 27 35.70 3.94 -3.40
C LEU A 27 36.15 2.72 -2.57
N LEU A 28 37.42 2.72 -2.18
CA LEU A 28 37.98 1.67 -1.32
C LEU A 28 37.27 1.59 0.04
N SER A 29 36.80 2.72 0.58
CA SER A 29 36.02 2.73 1.83
C SER A 29 34.74 1.92 1.75
N ASP A 30 34.08 1.91 0.59
CA ASP A 30 32.82 1.19 0.40
C ASP A 30 33.07 -0.30 0.18
N TYR A 31 34.17 -0.64 -0.50
CA TYR A 31 34.65 -2.01 -0.57
C TYR A 31 35.04 -2.58 0.81
N ILE A 32 35.72 -1.79 1.65
CA ILE A 32 36.06 -2.19 3.02
C ILE A 32 34.81 -2.37 3.87
N LYS A 33 33.81 -1.48 3.76
CA LYS A 33 32.50 -1.69 4.42
C LYS A 33 31.83 -2.95 3.91
N PHE A 34 31.80 -3.19 2.60
CA PHE A 34 31.23 -4.40 2.02
C PHE A 34 31.93 -5.66 2.54
N LYS A 35 33.26 -5.67 2.63
CA LYS A 35 34.03 -6.82 3.13
C LYS A 35 33.84 -7.05 4.64
N LEU A 36 33.83 -5.98 5.44
CA LEU A 36 33.65 -6.06 6.89
C LEU A 36 32.20 -6.41 7.29
N LEU A 37 31.21 -5.78 6.66
CA LEU A 37 29.80 -6.02 6.93
C LEU A 37 29.29 -7.29 6.22
N GLY A 38 29.83 -7.62 5.05
CA GLY A 38 29.49 -8.81 4.27
C GLY A 38 30.02 -10.11 4.90
N ASN A 39 31.21 -10.09 5.53
CA ASN A 39 31.75 -11.27 6.20
C ASN A 39 31.16 -11.52 7.60
N THR A 40 30.38 -10.58 8.15
CA THR A 40 29.61 -10.85 9.39
C THR A 40 28.52 -11.91 9.15
N SER A 41 28.22 -12.25 7.89
CA SER A 41 27.28 -13.30 7.51
C SER A 41 27.91 -14.65 7.12
N ILE A 42 29.24 -14.80 7.11
CA ILE A 42 29.89 -15.97 6.44
C ILE A 42 30.67 -16.88 7.40
N THR A 43 30.92 -16.48 8.65
CA THR A 43 31.75 -17.30 9.57
C THR A 43 30.95 -18.26 10.47
N SER A 44 29.65 -18.47 10.23
CA SER A 44 28.81 -19.44 10.98
C SER A 44 28.13 -20.53 10.11
N LEU A 45 28.50 -20.65 8.84
CA LEU A 45 27.82 -21.50 7.84
C LEU A 45 28.37 -22.94 7.69
N GLN A 46 28.81 -23.59 8.76
CA GLN A 46 29.11 -25.04 8.71
C GLN A 46 28.21 -25.92 9.58
N GLN A 47 27.23 -25.35 10.31
CA GLN A 47 26.25 -26.15 11.06
C GLN A 47 24.77 -25.77 10.84
N GLY A 48 24.45 -24.66 10.15
CA GLY A 48 23.06 -24.22 9.90
C GLY A 48 22.52 -24.45 8.48
N SER A 49 23.21 -25.21 7.62
CA SER A 49 22.92 -25.30 6.19
C SER A 49 21.74 -26.19 5.80
N LYS A 50 21.13 -26.93 6.73
CA LYS A 50 19.89 -27.68 6.47
C LYS A 50 18.64 -26.81 6.69
N ASP A 51 18.56 -26.11 7.81
CA ASP A 51 17.40 -25.27 8.14
C ASP A 51 17.24 -24.06 7.20
N LEU A 52 18.34 -23.48 6.73
CA LEU A 52 18.29 -22.38 5.76
C LEU A 52 17.90 -22.85 4.36
N ASN A 53 18.29 -24.07 3.95
CA ASN A 53 17.87 -24.63 2.67
C ASN A 53 16.39 -25.05 2.70
N GLU A 54 15.91 -25.64 3.79
CA GLU A 54 14.48 -25.95 3.95
C GLU A 54 13.61 -24.68 3.99
N SER A 55 14.10 -23.61 4.63
CA SER A 55 13.43 -22.31 4.61
C SER A 55 13.44 -21.67 3.22
N MET A 56 14.55 -21.77 2.48
CA MET A 56 14.63 -21.30 1.10
C MET A 56 13.72 -22.10 0.16
N ASP A 57 13.62 -23.42 0.34
CA ASP A 57 12.69 -24.27 -0.40
C ASP A 57 11.23 -23.90 -0.08
N SER A 58 10.91 -23.62 1.18
CA SER A 58 9.58 -23.14 1.59
C SER A 58 9.24 -21.79 0.95
N ILE A 59 10.17 -20.83 1.00
CA ILE A 59 10.01 -19.50 0.39
C ILE A 59 9.85 -19.64 -1.14
N THR A 60 10.61 -20.53 -1.76
CA THR A 60 10.53 -20.80 -3.20
C THR A 60 9.16 -21.41 -3.57
N ASN A 61 8.65 -22.33 -2.76
CA ASN A 61 7.33 -22.92 -2.95
C ASN A 61 6.20 -21.91 -2.74
N GLU A 62 6.31 -21.03 -1.74
CA GLU A 62 5.38 -19.92 -1.54
C GLU A 62 5.40 -18.96 -2.72
N LEU A 63 6.58 -18.59 -3.23
CA LEU A 63 6.74 -17.74 -4.40
C LEU A 63 6.13 -18.37 -5.66
N LEU A 64 6.33 -19.68 -5.86
CA LEU A 64 5.69 -20.43 -6.94
C LEU A 64 4.16 -20.41 -6.80
N SER A 65 3.63 -20.54 -5.58
CA SER A 65 2.20 -20.47 -5.30
C SER A 65 1.61 -19.08 -5.57
N VAL A 66 2.35 -18.02 -5.23
CA VAL A 66 1.96 -16.63 -5.48
C VAL A 66 1.96 -16.36 -6.99
N LYS A 67 2.98 -16.81 -7.72
CA LYS A 67 3.04 -16.69 -9.18
C LYS A 67 1.87 -17.41 -9.85
N LYS A 68 1.50 -18.60 -9.35
CA LYS A 68 0.34 -19.35 -9.85
C LYS A 68 -0.97 -18.60 -9.58
N LYS A 69 -1.19 -18.12 -8.36
CA LYS A 69 -2.37 -17.32 -7.99
C LYS A 69 -2.46 -16.02 -8.80
N LEU A 70 -1.33 -15.39 -9.09
CA LEU A 70 -1.27 -14.19 -9.93
C LEU A 70 -1.68 -14.50 -11.38
N GLY A 71 -1.25 -15.64 -11.92
CA GLY A 71 -1.69 -16.13 -13.23
C GLY A 71 -3.19 -16.41 -13.27
N GLU A 72 -3.72 -17.15 -12.29
CA GLU A 72 -5.16 -17.43 -12.17
C GLU A 72 -5.99 -16.15 -12.02
N LEU A 73 -5.48 -15.15 -11.28
CA LEU A 73 -6.15 -13.86 -11.13
C LEU A 73 -6.11 -13.06 -12.44
N SER A 74 -4.99 -13.08 -13.16
CA SER A 74 -4.86 -12.44 -14.47
C SER A 74 -5.85 -13.03 -15.48
N GLU A 75 -5.98 -14.36 -15.53
CA GLU A 75 -6.93 -15.06 -16.40
C GLU A 75 -8.39 -14.74 -16.02
N ARG A 76 -8.70 -14.67 -14.72
CA ARG A 76 -10.03 -14.26 -14.24
C ARG A 76 -10.35 -12.82 -14.59
N VAL A 77 -9.38 -11.91 -14.50
CA VAL A 77 -9.53 -10.51 -14.92
C VAL A 77 -9.81 -10.43 -16.42
N GLU A 78 -9.03 -11.13 -17.24
CA GLU A 78 -9.23 -11.16 -18.70
C GLU A 78 -10.59 -11.77 -19.09
N THR A 79 -11.04 -12.80 -18.37
CA THR A 79 -12.36 -13.40 -18.55
C THR A 79 -13.49 -12.41 -18.19
N ILE A 80 -13.33 -11.66 -17.10
CA ILE A 80 -14.29 -10.64 -16.67
C ILE A 80 -14.34 -9.47 -17.68
N GLU A 81 -13.17 -9.01 -18.16
CA GLU A 81 -13.07 -7.97 -19.18
C GLU A 81 -13.72 -8.41 -20.49
N SER A 82 -13.47 -9.65 -20.93
CA SER A 82 -14.10 -10.24 -22.12
C SER A 82 -15.62 -10.38 -21.99
N ALA A 83 -16.11 -10.75 -20.80
CA ALA A 83 -17.55 -10.84 -20.50
C ALA A 83 -18.22 -9.45 -20.47
N LEU A 84 -17.51 -8.41 -20.03
CA LEU A 84 -17.98 -7.02 -20.05
C LEU A 84 -18.07 -6.48 -21.48
N ILE A 85 -17.08 -6.76 -22.33
CA ILE A 85 -17.06 -6.35 -23.74
C ILE A 85 -18.20 -7.03 -24.53
N ASN A 86 -18.42 -8.34 -24.31
CA ASN A 86 -19.51 -9.08 -24.97
C ASN A 86 -20.92 -8.66 -24.51
N ARG A 87 -21.05 -8.01 -23.34
CA ARG A 87 -22.35 -7.47 -22.87
C ARG A 87 -22.71 -6.11 -23.48
N GLN A 88 -21.74 -5.40 -24.07
CA GLN A 88 -21.95 -4.08 -24.68
C GLN A 88 -22.42 -4.14 -26.14
N THR A 89 -22.39 -5.30 -26.80
CA THR A 89 -22.63 -5.44 -28.25
C THR A 89 -24.05 -5.90 -28.64
N ILE A 90 -24.98 -6.09 -27.69
CA ILE A 90 -26.37 -6.45 -28.01
C ILE A 90 -27.33 -5.37 -27.49
N GLN A 91 -27.46 -4.28 -28.26
CA GLN A 91 -28.71 -3.51 -28.32
C GLN A 91 -29.47 -3.96 -29.57
N PRO A 92 -30.80 -4.15 -29.46
CA PRO A 92 -31.67 -3.41 -30.36
C PRO A 92 -32.78 -2.67 -29.62
N SER A 93 -33.03 -1.47 -30.15
CA SER A 93 -34.10 -0.53 -29.84
C SER A 93 -35.51 -1.11 -29.87
N GLY A 94 -36.40 -0.48 -29.08
CA GLY A 94 -37.61 0.10 -29.64
C GLY A 94 -38.96 -0.50 -29.24
N THR A 95 -39.77 0.37 -28.61
CA THR A 95 -41.24 0.49 -28.65
C THR A 95 -42.13 -0.48 -27.85
N GLU A 96 -42.72 0.10 -26.78
CA GLU A 96 -43.92 -0.28 -26.01
C GLU A 96 -45.20 -0.48 -26.88
N PRO A 97 -46.39 -0.84 -26.34
CA PRO A 97 -46.74 -1.56 -25.09
C PRO A 97 -47.84 -2.65 -25.28
N LYS A 98 -47.87 -3.69 -24.42
CA LYS A 98 -49.12 -4.20 -23.77
C LYS A 98 -48.94 -5.50 -22.97
N ARG A 99 -49.55 -5.45 -21.78
CA ARG A 99 -50.24 -6.52 -21.03
C ARG A 99 -49.42 -7.64 -20.39
N GLU A 100 -49.36 -7.53 -19.06
CA GLU A 100 -49.68 -8.57 -18.07
C GLU A 100 -49.22 -9.99 -18.39
N LYS A 101 -48.06 -10.36 -17.82
CA LYS A 101 -47.96 -11.63 -17.10
C LYS A 101 -46.92 -11.55 -15.99
N LYS A 102 -47.37 -12.04 -14.85
CA LYS A 102 -46.75 -12.08 -13.54
C LYS A 102 -45.68 -13.17 -13.54
N GLU A 103 -44.43 -12.79 -13.70
CA GLU A 103 -43.28 -13.61 -13.30
C GLU A 103 -42.29 -12.69 -12.58
N GLU A 104 -41.88 -13.14 -11.41
CA GLU A 104 -41.01 -12.46 -10.45
C GLU A 104 -39.64 -12.18 -11.06
N LYS A 105 -39.56 -11.13 -11.87
CA LYS A 105 -38.30 -10.47 -12.18
C LYS A 105 -37.85 -9.78 -10.90
N ARG A 106 -36.92 -10.44 -10.20
CA ARG A 106 -36.03 -9.81 -9.21
C ARG A 106 -35.71 -8.40 -9.72
N PRO A 107 -35.90 -7.34 -8.92
CA PRO A 107 -35.60 -6.01 -9.39
C PRO A 107 -34.15 -6.05 -9.88
N VAL A 108 -33.97 -5.76 -11.16
CA VAL A 108 -32.68 -5.40 -11.74
C VAL A 108 -32.20 -4.31 -10.81
N GLN A 109 -31.27 -4.67 -9.91
CA GLN A 109 -30.60 -3.71 -9.06
C GLN A 109 -29.96 -2.77 -10.06
N GLU A 110 -30.58 -1.59 -10.21
CA GLU A 110 -29.88 -0.39 -10.64
C GLU A 110 -28.48 -0.51 -10.11
N GLN A 111 -27.50 -0.31 -10.98
CA GLN A 111 -26.11 -0.11 -10.61
C GLN A 111 -26.07 1.11 -9.68
N ARG A 112 -26.50 0.93 -8.43
CA ARG A 112 -26.22 1.81 -7.32
C ARG A 112 -24.71 1.74 -7.27
N ARG A 113 -24.07 2.84 -7.66
CA ARG A 113 -22.61 3.01 -7.55
C ARG A 113 -22.18 2.31 -6.27
N SER A 114 -21.29 1.32 -6.40
CA SER A 114 -20.90 0.52 -5.25
C SER A 114 -20.34 1.45 -4.18
N ALA A 115 -20.50 1.12 -2.90
CA ALA A 115 -19.92 1.91 -1.83
C ALA A 115 -18.41 2.15 -2.06
N MET A 116 -17.72 1.17 -2.67
CA MET A 116 -16.33 1.31 -3.10
C MET A 116 -16.12 2.22 -4.32
N ASP A 117 -17.05 2.26 -5.26
CA ASP A 117 -16.93 3.18 -6.40
C ASP A 117 -17.04 4.62 -5.90
N TYR A 118 -17.96 4.87 -4.96
CA TYR A 118 -18.05 6.15 -4.29
C TYR A 118 -16.81 6.45 -3.44
N LEU A 119 -16.22 5.45 -2.77
CA LEU A 119 -14.95 5.61 -2.06
C LEU A 119 -13.82 6.01 -3.00
N ARG A 120 -13.72 5.39 -4.18
CA ARG A 120 -12.68 5.72 -5.18
C ARG A 120 -12.89 7.11 -5.78
N GLU A 121 -14.13 7.49 -6.03
CA GLU A 121 -14.47 8.83 -6.53
C GLU A 121 -14.15 9.93 -5.50
N GLN A 122 -14.42 9.68 -4.21
CA GLN A 122 -14.22 10.67 -3.14
C GLN A 122 -12.87 10.55 -2.42
N GLY A 123 -12.15 9.44 -2.56
CA GLY A 123 -10.92 9.11 -1.84
C GLY A 123 -11.11 8.78 -0.35
N VAL A 124 -12.05 9.46 0.31
CA VAL A 124 -12.27 9.41 1.75
C VAL A 124 -13.76 9.46 2.08
N MET A 125 -14.18 8.69 3.08
CA MET A 125 -15.55 8.68 3.58
C MET A 125 -15.57 8.73 5.10
N TYR A 126 -16.49 9.55 5.63
CA TYR A 126 -16.66 9.80 7.05
C TYR A 126 -18.02 9.27 7.50
N GLU A 127 -18.05 8.58 8.63
CA GLU A 127 -19.30 8.13 9.24
C GLU A 127 -20.25 9.30 9.55
N SER A 128 -19.73 10.44 10.01
CA SER A 128 -20.57 11.62 10.31
C SER A 128 -21.33 12.16 9.10
N LYS A 129 -20.76 12.02 7.89
CA LYS A 129 -21.40 12.46 6.63
C LYS A 129 -22.42 11.45 6.09
N MET A 130 -22.46 10.25 6.66
CA MET A 130 -23.28 9.11 6.21
C MET A 130 -24.38 8.74 7.21
N SER A 131 -24.68 9.60 8.17
CA SER A 131 -25.68 9.40 9.25
C SER A 131 -27.12 9.15 8.76
N ASN A 132 -27.40 9.37 7.47
CA ASN A 132 -28.69 9.04 6.84
C ASN A 132 -28.79 7.57 6.35
N LEU A 133 -27.73 6.76 6.46
CA LEU A 133 -27.79 5.34 6.11
C LEU A 133 -28.38 4.50 7.25
N LYS A 134 -29.27 3.57 6.88
CA LYS A 134 -29.89 2.65 7.85
C LYS A 134 -28.89 1.78 8.61
N ASN A 135 -27.77 1.39 7.98
CA ASN A 135 -26.74 0.51 8.55
C ASN A 135 -25.34 1.02 8.15
N PRO A 136 -24.71 1.91 8.94
CA PRO A 136 -23.33 2.33 8.68
C PRO A 136 -22.36 1.15 8.83
N ASP A 137 -22.51 0.32 9.86
CA ASP A 137 -21.63 -0.81 10.17
C ASP A 137 -21.44 -1.75 8.97
N ALA A 138 -22.54 -2.24 8.40
CA ALA A 138 -22.52 -3.15 7.27
C ALA A 138 -21.88 -2.54 6.01
N LEU A 139 -21.91 -1.20 5.88
CA LEU A 139 -21.21 -0.51 4.79
C LEU A 139 -19.70 -0.50 5.05
N PHE A 140 -19.26 -0.17 6.26
CA PHE A 140 -17.85 -0.22 6.63
C PHE A 140 -17.28 -1.64 6.52
N ASP A 141 -17.99 -2.67 7.00
CA ASP A 141 -17.57 -4.08 6.85
C ASP A 141 -17.42 -4.47 5.37
N LYS A 142 -18.33 -3.97 4.52
CA LYS A 142 -18.27 -4.19 3.08
C LYS A 142 -17.10 -3.46 2.44
N LEU A 143 -16.80 -2.23 2.86
CA LEU A 143 -15.64 -1.49 2.39
C LEU A 143 -14.34 -2.19 2.81
N GLU A 144 -14.24 -2.64 4.05
CA GLU A 144 -13.09 -3.37 4.59
C GLU A 144 -12.84 -4.67 3.83
N SER A 145 -13.90 -5.47 3.62
CA SER A 145 -13.80 -6.72 2.82
C SER A 145 -13.43 -6.47 1.35
N GLN A 146 -13.71 -5.27 0.84
CA GLN A 146 -13.32 -4.84 -0.50
C GLN A 146 -11.96 -4.12 -0.54
N GLY A 147 -11.26 -4.05 0.59
CA GLY A 147 -9.89 -3.58 0.71
C GLY A 147 -9.72 -2.14 1.18
N ALA A 148 -10.79 -1.43 1.54
CA ALA A 148 -10.68 -0.07 2.07
C ALA A 148 -9.94 -0.06 3.42
N LYS A 149 -9.13 0.98 3.65
CA LYS A 149 -8.48 1.19 4.93
C LYS A 149 -9.41 1.96 5.86
N ILE A 150 -9.79 1.34 6.98
CA ILE A 150 -10.63 1.98 7.99
C ILE A 150 -9.77 2.43 9.16
N ILE A 151 -9.94 3.69 9.57
CA ILE A 151 -9.39 4.23 10.82
C ILE A 151 -10.55 4.47 11.78
N TRP A 152 -10.38 3.93 12.98
CA TRP A 152 -11.27 4.15 14.11
C TRP A 152 -10.74 5.36 14.89
N THR A 153 -11.45 6.49 14.82
CA THR A 153 -11.13 7.66 15.65
C THR A 153 -12.07 7.72 16.86
N ALA A 154 -11.76 8.56 17.84
CA ALA A 154 -12.61 8.75 19.01
C ALA A 154 -13.99 9.36 18.67
N GLU A 155 -14.11 10.09 17.56
CA GLU A 155 -15.36 10.72 17.13
C GLU A 155 -16.12 9.87 16.10
N GLU A 156 -15.41 9.25 15.15
CA GLU A 156 -16.03 8.58 14.00
C GLU A 156 -15.15 7.54 13.30
N ARG A 157 -15.76 6.66 12.50
CA ARG A 157 -15.04 5.80 11.55
C ARG A 157 -14.79 6.53 10.23
N ILE A 158 -13.55 6.40 9.76
CA ILE A 158 -13.11 7.00 8.50
C ILE A 158 -12.64 5.87 7.58
N ALA A 159 -13.33 5.69 6.45
CA ALA A 159 -12.91 4.77 5.40
C ALA A 159 -12.16 5.52 4.31
N MET A 160 -11.07 4.92 3.84
CA MET A 160 -10.19 5.50 2.84
C MET A 160 -9.88 4.49 1.75
N ASP A 161 -9.79 4.98 0.52
CA ASP A 161 -9.27 4.15 -0.56
C ASP A 161 -7.78 3.84 -0.29
N PRO A 162 -7.29 2.61 -0.55
CA PRO A 162 -5.89 2.25 -0.30
C PRO A 162 -4.88 3.13 -1.04
N THR A 163 -5.19 3.49 -2.29
CA THR A 163 -4.30 4.34 -3.08
C THR A 163 -4.28 5.76 -2.52
N PHE A 164 -5.45 6.28 -2.13
CA PHE A 164 -5.56 7.57 -1.45
C PHE A 164 -4.80 7.59 -0.13
N TYR A 165 -4.97 6.56 0.70
CA TYR A 165 -4.27 6.42 1.98
C TYR A 165 -2.75 6.42 1.80
N ASN A 166 -2.23 5.60 0.88
CA ASN A 166 -0.78 5.51 0.65
C ASN A 166 -0.21 6.86 0.17
N ASN A 167 -0.92 7.55 -0.72
CA ASN A 167 -0.52 8.89 -1.19
C ASN A 167 -0.54 9.91 -0.05
N PHE A 168 -1.54 9.85 0.82
CA PHE A 168 -1.65 10.72 1.99
C PHE A 168 -0.48 10.50 2.96
N ILE A 169 -0.15 9.25 3.30
CA ILE A 169 1.00 8.93 4.17
C ILE A 169 2.32 9.36 3.54
N ALA A 170 2.50 9.12 2.23
CA ALA A 170 3.69 9.56 1.51
C ALA A 170 3.86 11.10 1.56
N LYS A 171 2.77 11.85 1.45
CA LYS A 171 2.80 13.32 1.61
C LYS A 171 3.06 13.75 3.04
N LEU A 172 2.44 13.11 4.03
CA LEU A 172 2.69 13.40 5.45
C LEU A 172 4.16 13.19 5.81
N ALA A 173 4.81 12.17 5.25
CA ALA A 173 6.25 11.93 5.42
C ALA A 173 7.13 13.01 4.78
N GLN A 174 6.63 13.75 3.77
CA GLN A 174 7.36 14.85 3.14
C GLN A 174 7.17 16.19 3.86
N ILE A 175 6.17 16.30 4.74
CA ILE A 175 5.88 17.52 5.50
C ILE A 175 6.75 17.54 6.75
N HIS A 176 7.81 18.33 6.71
CA HIS A 176 8.79 18.45 7.79
C HIS A 176 8.54 19.62 8.76
N THR A 177 7.37 20.25 8.63
CA THR A 177 6.97 21.40 9.43
C THR A 177 5.94 20.98 10.48
N PRO A 178 6.16 21.36 11.76
CA PRO A 178 5.15 21.20 12.81
C PRO A 178 4.01 22.23 12.68
N ASP A 179 4.19 23.26 11.84
CA ASP A 179 3.15 24.24 11.57
C ASP A 179 2.04 23.61 10.73
N GLU A 180 0.86 23.57 11.32
CA GLU A 180 -0.35 23.08 10.67
C GLU A 180 -0.66 23.88 9.40
N THR A 181 -0.54 25.20 9.43
CA THR A 181 -0.94 26.04 8.30
C THR A 181 -0.02 25.84 7.11
N GLU A 182 1.26 25.54 7.35
CA GLU A 182 2.20 25.17 6.31
C GLU A 182 1.96 23.75 5.81
N ALA A 183 1.78 22.78 6.72
CA ALA A 183 1.45 21.40 6.37
C ALA A 183 0.23 21.31 5.44
N GLN A 184 -0.79 22.11 5.74
CA GLN A 184 -2.03 22.20 4.97
C GLN A 184 -1.82 22.67 3.51
N LYS A 185 -0.78 23.46 3.21
CA LYS A 185 -0.48 23.92 1.84
C LYS A 185 0.04 22.81 0.93
N HIS A 186 0.60 21.75 1.51
CA HIS A 186 1.14 20.61 0.77
C HIS A 186 0.11 19.52 0.50
N LEU A 187 -1.09 19.64 1.08
CA LEU A 187 -2.17 18.66 0.96
C LEU A 187 -3.23 19.15 -0.04
N SER A 188 -3.83 18.21 -0.77
CA SER A 188 -5.03 18.50 -1.57
C SER A 188 -6.24 18.79 -0.67
N ARG A 189 -7.32 19.34 -1.24
CA ARG A 189 -8.53 19.70 -0.47
C ARG A 189 -9.11 18.53 0.35
N GLN A 190 -9.14 17.32 -0.20
CA GLN A 190 -9.66 16.13 0.48
C GLN A 190 -8.70 15.64 1.57
N GLU A 191 -7.40 15.62 1.29
CA GLU A 191 -6.34 15.24 2.24
C GLU A 191 -6.23 16.24 3.41
N HIS A 192 -6.44 17.52 3.13
CA HIS A 192 -6.50 18.57 4.14
C HIS A 192 -7.67 18.36 5.11
N GLU A 193 -8.87 18.05 4.59
CA GLU A 193 -10.03 17.76 5.43
C GLU A 193 -9.76 16.53 6.32
N LEU A 194 -9.15 15.50 5.74
CA LEU A 194 -8.74 14.31 6.49
C LEU A 194 -7.71 14.65 7.58
N PHE A 195 -6.68 15.43 7.24
CA PHE A 195 -5.63 15.84 8.17
C PHE A 195 -6.20 16.62 9.36
N GLN A 196 -7.09 17.59 9.11
CA GLN A 196 -7.75 18.35 10.18
C GLN A 196 -8.58 17.46 11.08
N ARG A 197 -9.35 16.53 10.50
CA ARG A 197 -10.18 15.57 11.25
C ARG A 197 -9.33 14.64 12.12
N LEU A 198 -8.29 14.05 11.54
CA LEU A 198 -7.37 13.17 12.26
C LEU A 198 -6.60 13.92 13.36
N ARG A 199 -6.25 15.19 13.13
CA ARG A 199 -5.57 16.01 14.15
C ARG A 199 -6.49 16.35 15.30
N LYS A 200 -7.72 16.78 15.00
CA LYS A 200 -8.73 17.12 16.01
C LYS A 200 -9.04 15.92 16.92
N THR A 201 -9.06 14.73 16.34
CA THR A 201 -9.30 13.46 17.05
C THR A 201 -8.05 12.89 17.73
N GLY A 202 -6.87 13.51 17.54
CA GLY A 202 -5.60 13.03 18.09
C GLY A 202 -5.05 11.78 17.40
N SER A 203 -5.60 11.38 16.26
CA SER A 203 -5.15 10.24 15.46
C SER A 203 -3.88 10.52 14.66
N ILE A 204 -3.45 11.77 14.54
CA ILE A 204 -2.12 12.14 14.00
C ILE A 204 -1.36 13.05 14.95
N TYR A 205 -0.05 12.92 14.97
CA TYR A 205 0.88 13.77 15.71
C TYR A 205 2.12 14.07 14.87
N PHE A 206 2.77 15.20 15.16
CA PHE A 206 4.08 15.49 14.59
C PHE A 206 5.16 14.85 15.45
N ASP A 207 5.98 14.00 14.86
CA ASP A 207 7.11 13.40 15.55
C ASP A 207 8.29 14.38 15.54
N ASN A 208 8.68 14.88 16.72
CA ASN A 208 9.80 15.81 16.87
C ASN A 208 11.18 15.14 16.61
N GLN A 209 11.29 13.82 16.74
CA GLN A 209 12.53 13.09 16.46
C GLN A 209 12.74 12.92 14.96
N ASP A 210 11.70 12.42 14.31
CA ASP A 210 11.75 12.08 12.89
C ASP A 210 11.38 13.24 11.96
N LYS A 211 10.83 14.33 12.53
CA LYS A 211 10.38 15.55 11.83
C LYS A 211 9.37 15.29 10.73
N TYR A 212 8.42 14.38 10.93
CA TYR A 212 7.27 14.23 10.03
C TYR A 212 6.01 13.83 10.80
N TRP A 213 4.86 13.94 10.13
CA TRP A 213 3.56 13.62 10.71
C TRP A 213 3.30 12.11 10.68
N LYS A 214 2.94 11.54 11.83
CA LYS A 214 2.62 10.12 12.01
C LYS A 214 1.18 9.92 12.46
N LEU A 215 0.62 8.77 12.09
CA LEU A 215 -0.62 8.27 12.66
C LEU A 215 -0.34 7.58 14.00
N THR A 216 -1.17 7.86 14.99
CA THR A 216 -1.33 7.02 16.18
C THR A 216 -2.23 5.86 15.77
N SER A 217 -1.63 4.67 15.66
CA SER A 217 -2.37 3.41 15.50
C SER A 217 -2.60 2.74 16.84
#